data_AF-A0A3D5TNT9-F1
#
_entry.id   AF-A0A3D5TNT9-F1
#
_cell.length_a   1.000
_cell.length_b   1.000
_cell.length_c   1.000
_cell.angle_alpha   90.00
_cell.angle_beta   90.00
_cell.angle_gamma   90.00
#
_symmetry.space_group_name_H-M   'P 1'
#
loop_
_entity.id
_entity.type
_entity.pdbx_description
1 polymer ?
#
loop_
_entity_poly.entity_id
_entity_poly.type
_entity_poly.pdbx_seq_one_letter_code
_entity_poly.pdbx_strand_id
1 'polypeptide(L)'
;MKRVLVAEDEASIREFVIINLKRNGYDVVEASDGAQAIEKYKACNGDIDVAILDIMMPYVDGLEVCKQLRAMNANLGIIMLTAKTQEMDKVSGLLIGADDYVTKPFSTSELMARVDVLYRRVEMSAGLADNSHANVITSGEFELNMRNRTLTKNGVPIELTQVEFQIMEYFFTNQDAALSRTDILEKVWGSDYFGEEKIVDVNIRRLRMKVEDDPSAPKHLLTMWGVGYKWIA
;
A
#
# COMPACT_ATOMS: atom_id res chain seq x y z
N MET A 1 17.16 11.73 -0.65
CA MET A 1 17.29 11.47 0.80
C MET A 1 15.95 10.91 1.24
N LYS A 2 15.91 9.80 1.99
CA LYS A 2 14.65 9.08 2.26
C LYS A 2 13.71 9.96 3.08
N ARG A 3 12.63 10.51 2.51
CA ARG A 3 11.76 11.46 3.22
C ARG A 3 10.41 10.87 3.57
N VAL A 4 10.03 10.99 4.84
CA VAL A 4 8.78 10.47 5.39
C VAL A 4 7.93 11.61 5.94
N LEU A 5 6.66 11.68 5.52
CA LEU A 5 5.65 12.53 6.15
C LEU A 5 5.00 11.77 7.31
N VAL A 6 4.92 12.38 8.49
CA VAL A 6 4.25 11.80 9.66
C VAL A 6 3.13 12.74 10.10
N ALA A 7 1.88 12.31 9.99
CA ALA A 7 0.71 13.05 10.43
C ALA A 7 0.01 12.32 11.58
N GLU A 8 0.01 12.92 12.76
CA GLU A 8 -0.48 12.33 14.01
C GLU A 8 -0.84 13.49 14.95
N ASP A 9 -2.00 13.50 15.60
CA ASP A 9 -2.40 14.61 16.47
C ASP A 9 -1.82 14.49 17.88
N GLU A 10 -1.67 13.26 18.39
CA GLU A 10 -1.07 13.02 19.69
C GLU A 10 0.45 13.26 19.67
N ALA A 11 0.91 14.34 20.33
CA ALA A 11 2.30 14.77 20.29
C ALA A 11 3.29 13.69 20.78
N SER A 12 2.93 12.92 21.82
CA SER A 12 3.72 11.81 22.35
C SER A 12 3.96 10.72 21.31
N ILE A 13 2.91 10.31 20.59
CA ILE A 13 3.00 9.28 19.55
C ILE A 13 3.80 9.82 18.37
N ARG A 14 3.51 11.05 17.94
CA ARG A 14 4.19 11.71 16.82
C ARG A 14 5.69 11.84 17.07
N GLU A 15 6.08 12.35 18.22
CA GLU A 15 7.49 12.49 18.62
C GLU A 15 8.18 11.13 18.69
N PHE A 16 7.51 10.11 19.25
CA PHE A 16 8.02 8.75 19.28
C PHE A 16 8.30 8.20 17.87
N VAL A 17 7.38 8.36 16.92
CA VAL A 17 7.57 7.92 15.53
C VAL A 17 8.74 8.68 14.87
N ILE A 18 8.78 10.01 15.02
CA ILE A 18 9.81 10.87 14.42
C ILE A 18 11.21 10.51 14.93
N ILE A 19 11.37 10.32 16.25
CA ILE A 19 12.68 9.98 16.84
C ILE A 19 13.19 8.66 16.25
N ASN A 20 12.32 7.66 16.12
CA ASN A 20 12.71 6.36 15.58
C ASN A 20 13.03 6.43 14.08
N LEU A 21 12.25 7.15 13.28
CA LEU A 21 12.55 7.37 11.86
C LEU A 21 13.89 8.07 11.66
N LYS A 22 14.14 9.16 12.38
CA LYS A 22 15.42 9.89 12.31
C LYS A 22 16.60 9.03 12.70
N ARG A 23 16.46 8.20 13.74
CA ARG A 23 17.49 7.23 14.16
C ARG A 23 17.82 6.20 13.08
N ASN A 24 16.85 5.85 12.23
CA ASN A 24 17.03 4.94 11.09
C ASN A 24 17.44 5.68 9.80
N GLY A 25 17.83 6.96 9.87
CA GLY A 25 18.38 7.71 8.75
C GLY A 25 17.35 8.34 7.80
N TYR A 26 16.07 8.38 8.20
CA TYR A 26 15.03 9.06 7.44
C TYR A 26 15.00 10.56 7.75
N ASP A 27 14.78 11.37 6.71
CA ASP A 27 14.33 12.75 6.84
C ASP A 27 12.83 12.76 7.13
N VAL A 28 12.37 13.63 8.02
CA VAL A 28 10.98 13.58 8.51
C VAL A 28 10.31 14.94 8.41
N VAL A 29 9.18 14.96 7.72
CA VAL A 29 8.23 16.06 7.69
C VAL A 29 7.13 15.75 8.69
N GLU A 30 7.10 16.50 9.78
CA GLU A 30 6.10 16.34 10.84
C GLU A 30 4.81 17.10 10.49
N ALA A 31 3.64 16.55 10.81
CA ALA A 31 2.35 17.24 10.79
C ALA A 31 1.51 16.89 12.02
N SER A 32 0.88 17.89 12.64
CA SER A 32 0.02 17.72 13.82
C SER A 32 -1.45 17.41 13.51
N ASP A 33 -1.84 17.51 12.25
CA ASP A 33 -3.21 17.27 11.77
C ASP A 33 -3.19 17.05 10.25
N GLY A 34 -4.32 16.62 9.69
CA GLY A 34 -4.41 16.30 8.27
C GLY A 34 -4.29 17.51 7.34
N ALA A 35 -4.74 18.69 7.75
CA ALA A 35 -4.63 19.90 6.92
C ALA A 35 -3.16 20.31 6.77
N GLN A 36 -2.41 20.29 7.87
CA GLN A 36 -0.98 20.55 7.87
C GLN A 36 -0.20 19.49 7.07
N ALA A 37 -0.63 18.23 7.10
CA ALA A 37 -0.01 17.16 6.32
C ALA A 37 -0.08 17.45 4.80
N ILE A 38 -1.27 17.85 4.32
CA ILE A 38 -1.48 18.19 2.91
C ILE A 38 -0.69 19.45 2.51
N GLU A 39 -0.69 20.48 3.36
CA GLU A 39 0.08 21.71 3.12
C GLU A 39 1.58 21.42 3.00
N LYS A 40 2.13 20.67 3.96
CA LYS A 40 3.55 20.32 3.98
C LYS A 40 3.94 19.42 2.82
N TYR A 41 3.07 18.49 2.42
CA TYR A 41 3.30 17.66 1.24
C TYR A 41 3.44 18.52 -0.03
N LYS A 42 2.53 19.48 -0.22
CA LYS A 42 2.59 20.44 -1.34
C LYS A 42 3.82 21.34 -1.28
N ALA A 43 4.16 21.84 -0.09
CA ALA A 43 5.35 22.68 0.11
C ALA A 43 6.67 21.95 -0.20
N CYS A 44 6.70 20.63 -0.02
CA CYS A 44 7.82 19.78 -0.42
C CYS A 44 7.80 19.44 -1.93
N ASN A 45 6.89 20.00 -2.73
CA ASN A 45 6.67 19.66 -4.13
C ASN A 45 6.48 18.15 -4.37
N GLY A 46 5.92 17.43 -3.40
CA GLY A 46 5.75 15.96 -3.47
C GLY A 46 7.04 15.15 -3.33
N ASP A 47 8.16 15.76 -2.90
CA ASP A 47 9.42 15.07 -2.57
C ASP A 47 9.30 14.32 -1.23
N ILE A 48 8.35 13.39 -1.15
CA ILE A 48 8.06 12.51 -0.01
C ILE A 48 7.81 11.11 -0.56
N ASP A 49 8.53 10.13 -0.03
CA ASP A 49 8.48 8.74 -0.49
C ASP A 49 7.41 7.93 0.25
N VAL A 50 7.24 8.20 1.55
CA VAL A 50 6.30 7.50 2.42
C VAL A 50 5.54 8.49 3.30
N ALA A 51 4.24 8.27 3.50
CA ALA A 51 3.43 8.97 4.48
C ALA A 51 2.91 7.98 5.54
N ILE A 52 3.03 8.36 6.81
CA ILE A 52 2.47 7.68 7.97
C ILE A 52 1.36 8.58 8.51
N LEU A 53 0.11 8.10 8.50
CA LEU A 53 -1.07 8.90 8.78
C LEU A 53 -1.89 8.25 9.90
N ASP A 54 -2.15 8.96 10.99
CA ASP A 54 -3.20 8.55 11.91
C ASP A 54 -4.57 8.68 11.26
N ILE A 55 -5.40 7.65 11.39
CA ILE A 55 -6.80 7.70 10.96
C ILE A 55 -7.56 8.79 11.71
N MET A 56 -7.38 8.88 13.03
CA MET A 56 -8.26 9.67 13.91
C MET A 56 -7.73 11.07 14.19
N MET A 57 -7.38 11.83 13.16
CA MET A 57 -6.95 13.22 13.30
C MET A 57 -8.12 14.22 13.29
N PRO A 58 -8.02 15.35 14.02
CA PRO A 58 -9.01 16.43 13.97
C PRO A 58 -8.95 17.18 12.63
N TYR A 59 -10.04 17.92 12.34
CA TYR A 59 -10.25 18.75 11.13
C TYR A 59 -10.33 17.96 9.81
N VAL A 60 -9.23 17.33 9.41
CA VAL A 60 -9.14 16.43 8.25
C VAL A 60 -8.60 15.11 8.75
N ASP A 61 -9.43 14.07 8.68
CA ASP A 61 -9.05 12.73 9.12
C ASP A 61 -8.00 12.09 8.18
N GLY A 62 -7.31 11.06 8.67
CA GLY A 62 -6.24 10.42 7.89
C GLY A 62 -6.73 9.74 6.61
N LEU A 63 -8.00 9.33 6.54
CA LEU A 63 -8.55 8.70 5.34
C LEU A 63 -8.69 9.73 4.22
N GLU A 64 -9.16 10.92 4.55
CA GLU A 64 -9.28 12.03 3.61
C GLU A 64 -7.91 12.53 3.15
N VAL A 65 -6.93 12.63 4.08
CA VAL A 65 -5.53 12.90 3.71
C VAL A 65 -5.00 11.84 2.75
N CYS A 66 -5.20 10.57 3.05
CA CYS A 66 -4.76 9.45 2.21
C CYS A 66 -5.31 9.57 0.78
N LYS A 67 -6.62 9.85 0.63
CA LYS A 67 -7.25 10.05 -0.69
C LYS A 67 -6.60 11.20 -1.46
N GLN A 68 -6.41 12.36 -0.81
CA GLN A 68 -5.85 13.53 -1.46
C GLN A 68 -4.38 13.33 -1.86
N LEU A 69 -3.57 12.74 -0.98
CA LEU A 69 -2.18 12.42 -1.28
C LEU A 69 -2.06 11.41 -2.42
N ARG A 70 -2.92 10.37 -2.43
CA ARG A 70 -2.94 9.38 -3.51
C ARG A 70 -3.35 9.98 -4.85
N ALA A 71 -4.30 10.93 -4.85
CA ALA A 71 -4.69 11.65 -6.06
C ALA A 71 -3.57 12.57 -6.59
N MET A 72 -2.70 13.09 -5.72
CA MET A 72 -1.54 13.89 -6.12
C MET A 72 -0.36 13.02 -6.57
N ASN A 73 -0.18 11.85 -5.97
CA ASN A 73 0.90 10.93 -6.27
C ASN A 73 0.47 9.48 -6.07
N ALA A 74 0.21 8.79 -7.19
CA ALA A 74 -0.18 7.39 -7.19
C ALA A 74 0.90 6.45 -6.62
N ASN A 75 2.18 6.87 -6.61
CA ASN A 75 3.32 6.06 -6.19
C ASN A 75 3.74 6.27 -4.73
N LEU A 76 3.15 7.22 -4.01
CA LEU A 76 3.48 7.50 -2.60
C LEU A 76 3.19 6.26 -1.74
N GLY A 77 4.14 5.79 -0.93
CA GLY A 77 3.83 4.74 0.05
C GLY A 77 2.98 5.30 1.20
N ILE A 78 1.84 4.69 1.54
CA ILE A 78 1.00 5.18 2.64
C ILE A 78 0.75 4.09 3.70
N ILE A 79 1.13 4.37 4.94
CA ILE A 79 0.84 3.57 6.14
C ILE A 79 -0.18 4.30 7.00
N MET A 80 -1.26 3.62 7.37
CA MET A 80 -2.26 4.14 8.29
C MET A 80 -2.02 3.65 9.73
N LEU A 81 -2.03 4.55 10.72
CA LEU A 81 -2.04 4.19 12.13
C LEU A 81 -3.49 4.09 12.62
N THR A 82 -3.85 3.03 13.34
CA THR A 82 -5.23 2.80 13.79
C THR A 82 -5.33 2.26 15.21
N ALA A 83 -6.29 2.72 16.01
CA ALA A 83 -6.47 2.23 17.39
C ALA A 83 -7.35 0.96 17.51
N LYS A 84 -8.03 0.49 16.46
CA LYS A 84 -9.00 -0.62 16.58
C LYS A 84 -9.01 -1.60 15.40
N THR A 85 -8.95 -2.89 15.72
CA THR A 85 -9.07 -4.00 14.76
C THR A 85 -10.49 -4.20 14.22
N GLN A 86 -11.53 -3.94 15.02
CA GLN A 86 -12.94 -4.06 14.58
C GLN A 86 -13.40 -2.92 13.66
N GLU A 87 -12.80 -1.73 13.77
CA GLU A 87 -13.09 -0.64 12.84
C GLU A 87 -12.59 -0.97 11.44
N MET A 88 -11.51 -1.74 11.29
CA MET A 88 -11.07 -2.21 9.98
C MET A 88 -12.13 -3.01 9.22
N ASP A 89 -12.98 -3.83 9.85
CA ASP A 89 -14.03 -4.56 9.12
C ASP A 89 -15.10 -3.63 8.54
N LYS A 90 -15.37 -2.51 9.21
CA LYS A 90 -16.28 -1.47 8.74
C LYS A 90 -15.59 -0.49 7.77
N VAL A 91 -14.30 -0.27 7.93
CA VAL A 91 -13.48 0.75 7.24
C VAL A 91 -12.65 0.14 6.10
N SER A 92 -12.63 -1.18 5.91
CA SER A 92 -11.94 -1.85 4.80
C SER A 92 -12.40 -1.35 3.42
N GLY A 93 -13.67 -0.95 3.31
CA GLY A 93 -14.22 -0.28 2.12
C GLY A 93 -13.91 1.22 2.01
N LEU A 94 -13.36 1.84 3.07
CA LEU A 94 -13.08 3.27 3.22
C LEU A 94 -11.59 3.62 3.29
N LEU A 95 -10.69 2.64 3.50
CA LEU A 95 -9.21 2.78 3.42
C LEU A 95 -8.76 2.96 1.95
N ILE A 96 -9.29 3.98 1.28
CA ILE A 96 -9.02 4.27 -0.13
C ILE A 96 -7.54 4.64 -0.27
N GLY A 97 -6.78 3.78 -0.93
CA GLY A 97 -5.42 4.09 -1.38
C GLY A 97 -4.30 3.90 -0.35
N ALA A 98 -4.56 3.39 0.85
CA ALA A 98 -3.48 3.03 1.79
C ALA A 98 -2.81 1.71 1.37
N ASP A 99 -1.47 1.65 1.46
CA ASP A 99 -0.69 0.45 1.15
C ASP A 99 -0.60 -0.50 2.36
N ASP A 100 -0.55 0.04 3.58
CA ASP A 100 -0.44 -0.76 4.80
C ASP A 100 -1.13 -0.09 6.00
N TYR A 101 -1.28 -0.82 7.10
CA TYR A 101 -1.72 -0.26 8.38
C TYR A 101 -0.97 -0.85 9.57
N VAL A 102 -0.94 -0.09 10.66
CA VAL A 102 -0.33 -0.45 11.94
C VAL A 102 -1.30 -0.15 13.06
N THR A 103 -1.56 -1.15 13.91
CA THR A 103 -2.45 -0.99 15.06
C THR A 103 -1.71 -0.36 16.25
N LYS A 104 -2.33 0.60 16.92
CA LYS A 104 -1.85 1.19 18.18
C LYS A 104 -2.32 0.30 19.35
N PRO A 105 -1.46 0.02 20.35
CA PRO A 105 -0.05 0.37 20.42
C PRO A 105 0.82 -0.54 19.54
N PHE A 106 1.83 0.04 18.87
CA PHE A 106 2.77 -0.68 18.02
C PHE A 106 4.19 -0.67 18.57
N SER A 107 4.99 -1.66 18.16
CA SER A 107 6.43 -1.66 18.43
C SER A 107 7.18 -0.79 17.41
N THR A 108 8.33 -0.24 17.80
CA THR A 108 9.20 0.50 16.87
C THR A 108 9.67 -0.38 15.73
N SER A 109 10.10 -1.61 16.04
CA SER A 109 10.57 -2.58 15.06
C SER A 109 9.51 -2.90 14.00
N GLU A 110 8.26 -3.04 14.41
CA GLU A 110 7.15 -3.29 13.48
C GLU A 110 6.94 -2.12 12.51
N LEU A 111 6.82 -0.89 13.03
CA LEU A 111 6.60 0.28 12.18
C LEU A 111 7.79 0.50 11.22
N MET A 112 9.02 0.36 11.70
CA MET A 112 10.21 0.55 10.86
C MET A 112 10.32 -0.52 9.77
N ALA A 113 10.02 -1.79 10.08
CA ALA A 113 10.02 -2.85 9.07
C ALA A 113 9.05 -2.52 7.92
N ARG A 114 7.86 -2.01 8.23
CA ARG A 114 6.85 -1.62 7.22
C ARG A 114 7.27 -0.40 6.40
N VAL A 115 7.86 0.60 7.05
CA VAL A 115 8.42 1.78 6.36
C VAL A 115 9.54 1.35 5.41
N ASP A 116 10.48 0.53 5.86
CA ASP A 116 11.60 0.04 5.05
C ASP A 116 11.12 -0.76 3.85
N VAL A 117 10.12 -1.63 4.06
CA VAL A 117 9.49 -2.42 3.01
C VAL A 117 8.85 -1.49 1.97
N LEU A 118 8.04 -0.51 2.38
CA LEU A 118 7.44 0.44 1.44
C LEU A 118 8.47 1.30 0.72
N TYR A 119 9.51 1.75 1.43
CA TYR A 119 10.57 2.56 0.83
C TYR A 119 11.30 1.83 -0.28
N ARG A 120 11.74 0.58 -0.03
CA ARG A 120 12.37 -0.26 -1.08
C ARG A 120 11.48 -0.39 -2.31
N ARG A 121 10.17 -0.43 -2.11
CA ARG A 121 9.21 -0.50 -3.23
C ARG A 121 9.19 0.81 -4.02
N VAL A 122 9.14 1.96 -3.35
CA VAL A 122 9.16 3.28 -4.02
C VAL A 122 10.45 3.47 -4.83
N GLU A 123 11.61 3.08 -4.28
CA GLU A 123 12.89 3.12 -5.01
C GLU A 123 12.90 2.22 -6.26
N MET A 124 12.35 1.01 -6.18
CA MET A 124 12.25 0.12 -7.35
C MET A 124 11.41 0.75 -8.47
N SER A 125 10.33 1.47 -8.14
CA SER A 125 9.54 2.21 -9.14
C SER A 125 10.36 3.33 -9.83
N ALA A 126 11.26 3.99 -9.10
CA ALA A 126 12.07 5.10 -9.64
C ALA A 126 13.28 4.62 -10.47
N GLY A 127 13.83 3.44 -10.18
CA GLY A 127 15.06 2.93 -10.80
C GLY A 127 14.93 2.16 -12.12
N LEU A 128 13.71 1.79 -12.55
CA LEU A 128 13.46 0.93 -13.73
C LEU A 128 13.58 1.65 -15.10
N ALA A 129 14.17 2.85 -15.16
CA ALA A 129 14.19 3.67 -16.37
C ALA A 129 15.19 3.21 -17.46
N ASP A 130 16.17 2.33 -17.17
CA ASP A 130 17.39 2.24 -18.01
C ASP A 130 17.84 0.83 -18.46
N ASN A 131 16.93 -0.14 -18.68
CA ASN A 131 17.30 -1.34 -19.44
C ASN A 131 16.20 -1.86 -20.37
N SER A 132 16.61 -2.12 -21.60
CA SER A 132 15.80 -2.41 -22.77
C SER A 132 15.31 -3.86 -22.78
N HIS A 133 14.14 -4.11 -22.17
CA HIS A 133 13.08 -5.02 -22.62
C HIS A 133 11.86 -4.80 -21.71
N ALA A 134 10.72 -4.38 -22.27
CA ALA A 134 9.49 -4.30 -21.49
C ALA A 134 9.05 -5.73 -21.15
N ASN A 135 9.25 -6.16 -19.90
CA ASN A 135 8.72 -7.43 -19.43
C ASN A 135 7.22 -7.24 -19.20
N VAL A 136 6.42 -7.50 -20.23
CA VAL A 136 4.96 -7.47 -20.17
C VAL A 136 4.47 -8.89 -20.02
N ILE A 137 3.68 -9.15 -18.98
CA ILE A 137 3.02 -10.43 -18.77
C ILE A 137 1.56 -10.27 -19.17
N THR A 138 1.11 -11.07 -20.12
CA THR A 138 -0.30 -11.09 -20.56
C THR A 138 -1.04 -12.24 -19.88
N SER A 139 -2.30 -12.00 -19.54
CA SER A 139 -3.21 -12.99 -18.97
C SER A 139 -4.63 -12.68 -19.44
N GLY A 140 -5.12 -13.40 -20.45
CA GLY A 140 -6.44 -13.15 -21.02
C GLY A 140 -6.56 -11.72 -21.55
N GLU A 141 -7.50 -10.95 -20.99
CA GLU A 141 -7.74 -9.54 -21.33
C GLU A 141 -6.83 -8.55 -20.58
N PHE A 142 -5.91 -9.04 -19.74
CA PHE A 142 -5.06 -8.21 -18.91
C PHE A 142 -3.61 -8.17 -19.38
N GLU A 143 -2.98 -7.01 -19.27
CA GLU A 143 -1.55 -6.83 -19.50
C GLU A 143 -0.90 -6.14 -18.29
N LEU A 144 0.07 -6.83 -17.67
CA LEU A 144 0.87 -6.29 -16.58
C LEU A 144 2.24 -5.88 -17.11
N ASN A 145 2.56 -4.59 -17.04
CA ASN A 145 3.85 -4.07 -17.46
C ASN A 145 4.73 -3.77 -16.24
N MET A 146 5.82 -4.53 -16.15
CA MET A 146 6.70 -4.53 -14.99
C MET A 146 7.54 -3.26 -14.87
N ARG A 147 7.81 -2.58 -16.01
CA ARG A 147 8.69 -1.42 -16.05
C ARG A 147 7.98 -0.15 -15.61
N ASN A 148 6.83 0.11 -16.20
CA ASN A 148 6.02 1.29 -15.86
C ASN A 148 5.05 1.02 -14.69
N ARG A 149 5.03 -0.20 -14.17
CA ARG A 149 4.19 -0.66 -13.07
C ARG A 149 2.70 -0.41 -13.31
N THR A 150 2.23 -0.68 -14.53
CA THR A 150 0.82 -0.52 -14.90
C THR A 150 0.13 -1.85 -15.16
N LEU A 151 -1.14 -1.94 -14.81
CA LEU A 151 -2.05 -2.99 -15.25
C LEU A 151 -3.06 -2.38 -16.24
N THR A 152 -3.38 -3.08 -17.31
CA THR A 152 -4.50 -2.74 -18.21
C THR A 152 -5.47 -3.91 -18.33
N LYS A 153 -6.75 -3.60 -18.61
CA LYS A 153 -7.79 -4.56 -19.01
C LYS A 153 -8.38 -4.10 -20.33
N ASN A 154 -8.31 -4.90 -21.39
CA ASN A 154 -8.69 -4.52 -22.75
C ASN A 154 -8.04 -3.20 -23.21
N GLY A 155 -6.77 -2.99 -22.84
CA GLY A 155 -6.03 -1.75 -23.12
C GLY A 155 -6.42 -0.53 -22.28
N VAL A 156 -7.42 -0.63 -21.40
CA VAL A 156 -7.81 0.43 -20.47
C VAL A 156 -6.98 0.31 -19.18
N PRO A 157 -6.27 1.37 -18.74
CA PRO A 157 -5.50 1.35 -17.50
C PRO A 157 -6.36 1.09 -16.26
N ILE A 158 -5.86 0.22 -15.38
CA ILE A 158 -6.38 -0.01 -14.04
C ILE A 158 -5.42 0.64 -13.03
N GLU A 159 -5.93 1.58 -12.25
CA GLU A 159 -5.15 2.23 -11.20
C GLU A 159 -4.92 1.29 -10.02
N LEU A 160 -3.66 0.97 -9.73
CA LEU A 160 -3.25 0.14 -8.60
C LEU A 160 -2.40 0.95 -7.62
N THR A 161 -2.52 0.65 -6.34
CA THR A 161 -1.50 1.05 -5.35
C THR A 161 -0.23 0.22 -5.53
N GLN A 162 0.83 0.59 -4.80
CA GLN A 162 2.11 -0.12 -4.87
C GLN A 162 1.95 -1.58 -4.42
N VAL A 163 1.18 -1.81 -3.36
CA VAL A 163 0.88 -3.15 -2.83
C VAL A 163 0.00 -3.95 -3.79
N GLU A 164 -1.06 -3.34 -4.32
CA GLU A 164 -1.94 -4.01 -5.26
C GLU A 164 -1.19 -4.45 -6.52
N PHE A 165 -0.29 -3.61 -7.05
CA PHE A 165 0.58 -3.98 -8.16
C PHE A 165 1.44 -5.20 -7.84
N GLN A 166 2.05 -5.27 -6.66
CA GLN A 166 2.90 -6.40 -6.29
C GLN A 166 2.12 -7.70 -6.08
N ILE A 167 0.90 -7.61 -5.55
CA ILE A 167 -0.01 -8.76 -5.48
C ILE A 167 -0.33 -9.24 -6.91
N MET A 168 -0.66 -8.33 -7.82
CA MET A 168 -0.90 -8.66 -9.22
C MET A 168 0.33 -9.24 -9.92
N GLU A 169 1.52 -8.70 -9.68
CA GLU A 169 2.80 -9.25 -10.13
C GLU A 169 3.00 -10.68 -9.65
N TYR A 170 2.71 -10.96 -8.37
CA TYR A 170 2.85 -12.29 -7.83
C TYR A 170 1.88 -13.29 -8.47
N PHE A 171 0.63 -12.88 -8.69
CA PHE A 171 -0.35 -13.69 -9.41
C PHE A 171 0.03 -13.91 -10.88
N PHE A 172 0.47 -12.87 -11.60
CA PHE A 172 0.80 -12.95 -13.02
C PHE A 172 2.05 -13.77 -13.29
N THR A 173 2.97 -13.81 -12.33
CA THR A 173 4.15 -14.69 -12.40
C THR A 173 3.86 -16.13 -11.98
N ASN A 174 2.73 -16.38 -11.32
CA ASN A 174 2.27 -17.69 -10.84
C ASN A 174 0.85 -17.99 -11.33
N GLN A 175 0.60 -17.81 -12.64
CA GLN A 175 -0.71 -18.09 -13.23
C GLN A 175 -1.12 -19.53 -12.96
N ASP A 176 -2.42 -19.74 -12.74
CA ASP A 176 -3.03 -21.02 -12.42
C ASP A 176 -2.61 -21.69 -11.10
N ALA A 177 -1.68 -21.11 -10.34
CA ALA A 177 -1.32 -21.58 -9.01
C ALA A 177 -2.23 -21.00 -7.92
N ALA A 178 -2.57 -21.83 -6.94
CA ALA A 178 -3.18 -21.36 -5.70
C ALA A 178 -2.05 -20.85 -4.78
N LEU A 179 -2.12 -19.57 -4.41
CA LEU A 179 -1.18 -18.92 -3.51
C LEU A 179 -1.82 -18.80 -2.13
N SER A 180 -1.11 -19.23 -1.08
CA SER A 180 -1.63 -19.10 0.28
C SER A 180 -1.60 -17.64 0.75
N ARG A 181 -2.40 -17.32 1.77
CA ARG A 181 -2.36 -15.98 2.39
C ARG A 181 -0.97 -15.67 2.93
N THR A 182 -0.36 -16.64 3.60
CA THR A 182 1.00 -16.54 4.13
C THR A 182 2.00 -16.28 3.01
N ASP A 183 1.94 -17.00 1.89
CA ASP A 183 2.87 -16.78 0.75
C ASP A 183 2.70 -15.38 0.15
N ILE A 184 1.45 -14.91 -0.02
CA ILE A 184 1.19 -13.55 -0.54
C ILE A 184 1.72 -12.52 0.45
N LEU A 185 1.49 -12.73 1.74
CA LEU A 185 1.95 -11.85 2.81
C LEU A 185 3.48 -11.74 2.81
N GLU A 186 4.17 -12.88 2.83
CA GLU A 186 5.63 -12.95 2.83
C GLU A 186 6.24 -12.38 1.54
N LYS A 187 5.64 -12.67 0.39
CA LYS A 187 6.12 -12.18 -0.90
C LYS A 187 6.03 -10.67 -1.01
N VAL A 188 4.90 -10.09 -0.58
CA VAL A 188 4.63 -8.68 -0.74
C VAL A 188 5.28 -7.91 0.41
N TRP A 189 5.01 -8.26 1.67
CA TRP A 189 5.47 -7.55 2.87
C TRP A 189 6.78 -8.05 3.50
N GLY A 190 7.28 -9.23 3.11
CA GLY A 190 8.52 -9.81 3.63
C GLY A 190 8.27 -10.88 4.70
N SER A 191 9.24 -11.80 4.87
CA SER A 191 9.18 -12.91 5.83
C SER A 191 9.17 -12.48 7.30
N ASP A 192 9.71 -11.30 7.60
CA ASP A 192 9.76 -10.75 8.97
C ASP A 192 8.53 -9.89 9.30
N TYR A 193 7.46 -9.98 8.51
CA TYR A 193 6.26 -9.18 8.69
C TYR A 193 5.40 -9.73 9.85
N PHE A 194 5.23 -8.93 10.89
CA PHE A 194 4.47 -9.27 12.12
C PHE A 194 2.96 -8.96 12.04
N GLY A 195 2.42 -8.67 10.85
CA GLY A 195 1.01 -8.30 10.71
C GLY A 195 0.08 -9.48 10.39
N GLU A 196 -1.23 -9.22 10.48
CA GLU A 196 -2.28 -10.22 10.27
C GLU A 196 -2.47 -10.57 8.78
N GLU A 197 -2.72 -11.85 8.47
CA GLU A 197 -3.08 -12.31 7.11
C GLU A 197 -4.29 -11.58 6.51
N LYS A 198 -5.13 -10.98 7.37
CA LYS A 198 -6.31 -10.21 6.98
C LYS A 198 -6.01 -9.04 6.03
N ILE A 199 -4.79 -8.48 6.05
CA ILE A 199 -4.39 -7.46 5.06
C ILE A 199 -4.44 -7.99 3.63
N VAL A 200 -4.15 -9.28 3.43
CA VAL A 200 -4.24 -9.93 2.12
C VAL A 200 -5.68 -9.90 1.65
N ASP A 201 -6.62 -10.35 2.49
CA ASP A 201 -8.05 -10.39 2.15
C ASP A 201 -8.61 -9.01 1.78
N VAL A 202 -8.17 -7.96 2.49
CA VAL A 202 -8.53 -6.56 2.18
C VAL A 202 -8.06 -6.16 0.78
N ASN A 203 -6.80 -6.44 0.45
CA ASN A 203 -6.25 -6.10 -0.86
C ASN A 203 -6.87 -6.96 -1.98
N ILE A 204 -7.15 -8.23 -1.74
CA ILE A 204 -7.87 -9.09 -2.69
C ILE A 204 -9.26 -8.54 -3.00
N ARG A 205 -10.00 -8.09 -1.97
CA ARG A 205 -11.31 -7.45 -2.16
C ARG A 205 -11.18 -6.18 -3.01
N ARG A 206 -10.17 -5.33 -2.78
CA ARG A 206 -9.92 -4.13 -3.59
C ARG A 206 -9.58 -4.46 -5.03
N LEU A 207 -8.71 -5.44 -5.25
CA LEU A 207 -8.36 -5.91 -6.58
C LEU A 207 -9.60 -6.40 -7.32
N ARG A 208 -10.48 -7.18 -6.68
CA ARG A 208 -11.76 -7.60 -7.29
C ARG A 208 -12.61 -6.42 -7.73
N MET A 209 -12.70 -5.36 -6.92
CA MET A 209 -13.44 -4.14 -7.30
C MET A 209 -12.86 -3.43 -8.54
N LYS A 210 -11.60 -3.72 -8.90
CA LYS A 210 -10.89 -3.08 -10.00
C LYS A 210 -10.79 -3.96 -11.26
N VAL A 211 -10.65 -5.27 -11.09
CA VAL A 211 -10.37 -6.21 -12.19
C VAL A 211 -11.61 -7.00 -12.64
N GLU A 212 -12.57 -7.24 -11.73
CA GLU A 212 -13.76 -8.04 -12.03
C GLU A 212 -14.90 -7.15 -12.55
N ASP A 213 -15.70 -7.70 -13.47
CA ASP A 213 -16.94 -7.05 -13.88
C ASP A 213 -18.00 -7.09 -12.76
N ASP A 214 -18.03 -8.19 -12.01
CA ASP A 214 -18.80 -8.34 -10.76
C ASP A 214 -17.89 -8.82 -9.62
N PRO A 215 -17.50 -7.93 -8.68
CA PRO A 215 -16.62 -8.28 -7.57
C PRO A 215 -17.20 -9.34 -6.61
N SER A 216 -18.53 -9.53 -6.60
CA SER A 216 -19.22 -10.52 -5.77
C SER A 216 -19.25 -11.91 -6.43
N ALA A 217 -19.05 -11.96 -7.74
CA ALA A 217 -18.95 -13.19 -8.54
C ALA A 217 -17.64 -13.18 -9.37
N PRO A 218 -16.47 -13.22 -8.69
CA PRO A 218 -15.18 -13.08 -9.35
C PRO A 218 -14.93 -14.23 -10.33
N LYS A 219 -14.38 -13.91 -11.51
CA LYS A 219 -13.98 -14.88 -12.54
C LYS A 219 -12.47 -15.05 -12.62
N HIS A 220 -11.71 -13.99 -12.36
CA HIS A 220 -10.26 -13.99 -12.52
C HIS A 220 -9.55 -14.25 -11.18
N LEU A 221 -9.94 -13.53 -10.12
CA LEU A 221 -9.30 -13.62 -8.80
C LEU A 221 -10.16 -14.47 -7.84
N LEU A 222 -9.99 -15.78 -7.90
CA LEU A 222 -10.82 -16.76 -7.20
C LEU A 222 -10.35 -17.04 -5.76
N THR A 223 -11.32 -17.32 -4.88
CA THR A 223 -11.02 -17.86 -3.54
C THR A 223 -10.89 -19.37 -3.61
N MET A 224 -9.73 -19.89 -3.19
CA MET A 224 -9.51 -21.32 -2.98
C MET A 224 -9.71 -21.62 -1.49
N TRP A 225 -10.91 -22.09 -1.12
CA TRP A 225 -11.29 -22.33 0.28
C TRP A 225 -10.28 -23.24 1.00
N GLY A 226 -9.79 -22.78 2.16
CA GLY A 226 -8.78 -23.51 2.95
C GLY A 226 -7.35 -23.41 2.42
N VAL A 227 -7.11 -22.74 1.29
CA VAL A 227 -5.77 -22.57 0.70
C VAL A 227 -5.39 -21.09 0.63
N GLY A 228 -6.19 -20.27 -0.07
CA GLY A 228 -5.85 -18.88 -0.34
C GLY A 228 -6.56 -18.37 -1.59
N TYR A 229 -5.79 -17.86 -2.54
CA TYR A 229 -6.30 -17.18 -3.73
C TYR A 229 -5.61 -17.69 -4.99
N LYS A 230 -6.32 -17.64 -6.11
CA LYS A 230 -5.81 -18.08 -7.41
C LYS A 230 -6.21 -17.08 -8.48
N TRP A 231 -5.29 -16.78 -9.38
CA TRP A 231 -5.57 -16.02 -10.59
C TRP A 231 -5.82 -16.96 -11.78
N ILE A 232 -6.87 -16.68 -12.54
CA ILE A 232 -7.26 -17.36 -13.78
C ILE A 232 -7.46 -16.30 -14.87
N ALA A 233 -6.93 -16.59 -16.05
CA ALA A 233 -7.09 -15.73 -17.23
C ALA A 233 -8.54 -15.62 -17.70
#